data_AF-A0A5B7D191-F1
#
_entry.id   AF-A0A5B7D191-F1
#
_cell.length_a   1.000
_cell.length_b   1.000
_cell.length_c   1.000
_cell.angle_alpha   90.00
_cell.angle_beta   90.00
_cell.angle_gamma   90.00
#
_symmetry.space_group_name_H-M   'P 1'
#
loop_
_entity.id
_entity.type
_entity.pdbx_description
1 polymer ?
#
loop_
_entity_poly.entity_id
_entity_poly.type
_entity_poly.pdbx_seq_one_letter_code
_entity_poly.pdbx_strand_id
1 'polypeptide(L)'
;MGKTGWVTSRRPRRYHIYCVGLRRVPNGRWHCKECAMCSSCGSKTPAGNEHLKNAEWQHEFKKDKDNKQLRYATTLCVPCDKYWKRRQFCYVCLKVYRSIPEDGMVRCSNCPKYIHREVCSTMYENERFCINCFKMRNSTALNHSRIIAAAKKKMASDRAIAISESNMLPPGVTARPPGTATSPSGSMRSWGRVVG
;
A
#
# COMPACT_ATOMS: atom_id res chain seq x y z
N MET A 1 -14.29 -24.58 -43.57
CA MET A 1 -12.83 -24.35 -43.47
C MET A 1 -12.50 -23.81 -42.08
N GLY A 2 -12.16 -24.68 -41.13
CA GLY A 2 -11.90 -24.30 -39.74
C GLY A 2 -10.46 -23.83 -39.54
N LYS A 3 -10.27 -22.59 -39.09
CA LYS A 3 -8.95 -22.01 -38.80
C LYS A 3 -8.26 -22.87 -37.72
N THR A 4 -7.21 -23.60 -38.09
CA THR A 4 -6.34 -24.34 -37.17
C THR A 4 -5.49 -23.33 -36.39
N GLY A 5 -6.06 -22.79 -35.33
CA GLY A 5 -5.36 -21.88 -34.43
C GLY A 5 -4.46 -22.62 -33.47
N TRP A 6 -3.21 -22.17 -33.35
CA TRP A 6 -2.25 -22.66 -32.36
C TRP A 6 -2.20 -21.71 -31.17
N VAL A 7 -2.07 -22.25 -29.96
CA VAL A 7 -1.81 -21.46 -28.75
C VAL A 7 -0.40 -21.72 -28.23
N THR A 8 0.27 -20.68 -27.77
CA THR A 8 1.64 -20.74 -27.22
C THR A 8 1.59 -20.58 -25.70
N SER A 9 2.24 -21.50 -24.99
CA SER A 9 2.40 -21.44 -23.53
C SER A 9 3.76 -20.84 -23.14
N ARG A 10 4.02 -20.70 -21.82
CA ARG A 10 5.28 -20.18 -21.26
C ARG A 10 6.52 -21.02 -21.64
N ARG A 11 6.33 -22.30 -21.92
CA ARG A 11 7.32 -23.19 -22.56
C ARG A 11 6.92 -23.35 -24.03
N PRO A 12 7.85 -23.39 -25.01
CA PRO A 12 7.52 -23.54 -26.42
C PRO A 12 6.98 -24.95 -26.70
N ARG A 13 5.71 -25.14 -26.38
CA ARG A 13 4.90 -26.30 -26.72
C ARG A 13 3.70 -25.74 -27.46
N ARG A 14 3.50 -26.22 -28.68
CA ARG A 14 2.34 -25.90 -29.51
C ARG A 14 1.26 -26.91 -29.20
N TYR A 15 0.04 -26.43 -29.01
CA TYR A 15 -1.11 -27.29 -28.73
C TYR A 15 -2.18 -27.01 -29.77
N HIS A 16 -2.81 -28.07 -30.30
CA HIS A 16 -4.08 -27.93 -30.96
C HIS A 16 -5.14 -27.58 -29.91
N ILE A 17 -6.01 -26.60 -30.22
CA ILE A 17 -7.05 -26.14 -29.29
C ILE A 17 -7.93 -27.29 -28.74
N TYR A 18 -8.29 -28.26 -29.58
CA TYR A 18 -9.14 -29.38 -29.17
C TYR A 18 -8.42 -30.40 -28.28
N CYS A 19 -7.11 -30.61 -28.47
CA CYS A 19 -6.30 -31.50 -27.63
C CYS A 19 -6.16 -30.99 -26.19
N VAL A 20 -6.43 -29.71 -25.95
CA VAL A 20 -6.38 -29.07 -24.62
C VAL A 20 -7.75 -28.60 -24.14
N GLY A 21 -8.83 -29.10 -24.74
CA GLY A 21 -10.20 -28.83 -24.32
C GLY A 21 -10.72 -27.42 -24.63
N LEU A 22 -10.03 -26.67 -25.49
CA LEU A 22 -10.47 -25.35 -25.93
C LEU A 22 -11.39 -25.48 -27.15
N ARG A 23 -12.57 -24.86 -27.08
CA ARG A 23 -13.51 -24.76 -28.22
C ARG A 23 -13.15 -23.66 -29.21
N ARG A 24 -12.42 -22.64 -28.74
CA ARG A 24 -11.99 -21.47 -29.54
C ARG A 24 -10.59 -21.07 -29.12
N VAL A 25 -9.85 -20.42 -30.02
CA VAL A 25 -8.58 -19.79 -29.68
C VAL A 25 -8.86 -18.67 -28.67
N PRO A 26 -8.27 -18.72 -27.46
CA PRO A 26 -8.48 -17.69 -26.45
C PRO A 26 -7.90 -16.35 -26.92
N ASN A 27 -8.66 -15.28 -26.68
CA ASN A 27 -8.18 -13.92 -26.92
C ASN A 27 -7.22 -13.53 -25.79
N GLY A 28 -5.95 -13.31 -26.11
CA GLY A 28 -4.92 -12.89 -25.15
C GLY A 28 -4.01 -14.04 -24.67
N ARG A 29 -3.51 -13.93 -23.44
CA ARG A 29 -2.54 -14.88 -22.88
C ARG A 29 -3.25 -16.16 -22.46
N TRP A 30 -2.77 -17.31 -22.94
CA TRP A 30 -3.20 -18.62 -22.48
C TRP A 30 -2.05 -19.39 -21.83
N HIS A 31 -2.38 -20.19 -20.82
CA HIS A 31 -1.45 -21.09 -20.17
C HIS A 31 -1.99 -22.52 -20.25
N CYS A 32 -1.16 -23.46 -20.71
CA CYS A 32 -1.53 -24.87 -20.67
C CYS A 32 -1.64 -25.37 -19.23
N LYS A 33 -2.34 -26.49 -19.01
CA LYS A 33 -2.57 -27.08 -17.67
C LYS A 33 -1.27 -27.31 -16.86
N GLU A 34 -0.15 -27.61 -17.54
CA GLU A 34 1.15 -27.80 -16.89
C GLU A 34 1.83 -26.47 -16.48
N CYS A 35 1.58 -25.41 -17.24
CA CYS A 35 2.19 -24.10 -17.03
C CYS A 35 1.30 -23.14 -16.23
N ALA A 36 0.00 -23.44 -16.15
CA ALA A 36 -0.97 -22.65 -15.42
C ALA A 36 -0.76 -22.87 -13.92
N MET A 37 -0.20 -21.85 -13.26
CA MET A 37 0.00 -21.85 -11.82
C MET A 37 -0.21 -20.46 -11.24
N CYS A 38 -0.73 -20.41 -10.02
CA CYS A 38 -0.85 -19.17 -9.28
C CYS A 38 0.56 -18.67 -8.93
N SER A 39 0.89 -17.44 -9.33
CA SER A 39 2.21 -16.85 -9.08
C SER A 39 2.42 -16.53 -7.59
N SER A 40 1.33 -16.48 -6.81
CA SER A 40 1.39 -16.21 -5.38
C SER A 40 1.53 -17.48 -4.55
N CYS A 41 0.55 -18.39 -4.62
CA CYS A 41 0.51 -19.60 -3.79
C CYS A 41 1.05 -20.86 -4.47
N GLY A 42 1.38 -20.80 -5.77
CA GLY A 42 1.90 -21.95 -6.52
C GLY A 42 0.88 -23.01 -6.90
N SER A 43 -0.40 -22.88 -6.51
CA SER A 43 -1.44 -23.85 -6.90
C SER A 43 -1.50 -23.99 -8.42
N LYS A 44 -1.72 -25.22 -8.88
CA LYS A 44 -1.90 -25.58 -10.30
C LYS A 44 -3.38 -25.62 -10.72
N THR A 45 -4.28 -25.22 -9.83
CA THR A 45 -5.72 -25.14 -10.10
C THR A 45 -6.21 -23.70 -10.00
N PRO A 46 -7.15 -23.28 -10.85
CA PRO A 46 -7.72 -21.93 -10.78
C PRO A 46 -8.52 -21.69 -9.49
N ALA A 47 -9.01 -22.75 -8.85
CA ALA A 47 -9.67 -22.70 -7.55
C ALA A 47 -8.68 -22.57 -6.37
N GLY A 48 -7.37 -22.69 -6.60
CA GLY A 48 -6.38 -22.61 -5.54
C GLY A 48 -6.43 -23.85 -4.64
N ASN A 49 -6.70 -23.65 -3.35
CA ASN A 49 -6.91 -24.68 -2.35
C ASN A 49 -8.39 -24.79 -1.92
N GLU A 50 -9.29 -24.09 -2.61
CA GLU A 50 -10.73 -24.08 -2.33
C GLU A 50 -11.49 -24.96 -3.33
N HIS A 51 -12.65 -25.50 -2.92
CA HIS A 51 -13.54 -26.26 -3.81
C HIS A 51 -14.55 -25.33 -4.48
N LEU A 52 -14.08 -24.56 -5.47
CA LEU A 52 -14.92 -23.65 -6.27
C LEU A 52 -15.35 -24.33 -7.58
N LYS A 53 -16.66 -24.35 -7.84
CA LYS A 53 -17.20 -24.76 -9.15
C LYS A 53 -16.89 -23.68 -10.20
N ASN A 54 -16.54 -24.09 -11.41
CA ASN A 54 -16.27 -23.21 -12.56
C ASN A 54 -15.20 -22.12 -12.32
N ALA A 55 -14.21 -22.39 -11.46
CA ALA A 55 -13.13 -21.44 -11.22
C ALA A 55 -12.27 -21.24 -12.47
N GLU A 56 -12.00 -19.98 -12.81
CA GLU A 56 -11.14 -19.59 -13.93
C GLU A 56 -9.90 -18.82 -13.43
N TRP A 57 -8.80 -18.94 -14.17
CA TRP A 57 -7.56 -18.21 -13.88
C TRP A 57 -7.78 -16.71 -14.02
N GLN A 58 -7.25 -15.95 -13.07
CA GLN A 58 -7.34 -14.49 -13.06
C GLN A 58 -6.02 -13.91 -13.56
N HIS A 59 -6.09 -13.09 -14.62
CA HIS A 59 -4.92 -12.48 -15.25
C HIS A 59 -4.91 -10.98 -15.00
N GLU A 60 -3.88 -10.52 -14.29
CA GLU A 60 -3.76 -9.14 -13.86
C GLU A 60 -2.78 -8.39 -14.74
N PHE A 61 -3.15 -7.17 -15.11
CA PHE A 61 -2.36 -6.30 -15.99
C PHE A 61 -2.09 -4.97 -15.30
N LYS A 62 -0.86 -4.47 -15.43
CA LYS A 62 -0.47 -3.15 -14.98
C LYS A 62 -0.41 -2.19 -16.15
N LYS A 63 -0.93 -0.98 -15.94
CA LYS A 63 -0.73 0.13 -16.86
C LYS A 63 0.71 0.62 -16.74
N ASP A 64 1.34 0.91 -17.87
CA ASP A 64 2.62 1.61 -17.87
C ASP A 64 2.45 3.09 -17.42
N LYS A 65 3.54 3.79 -17.15
CA LYS A 65 3.54 5.19 -16.69
C LYS A 65 2.78 6.12 -17.65
N ASP A 66 2.83 5.83 -18.95
CA ASP A 66 2.15 6.62 -19.97
C ASP A 66 0.69 6.19 -20.20
N ASN A 67 0.18 5.20 -19.46
CA ASN A 67 -1.13 4.56 -19.66
C ASN A 67 -1.38 3.99 -21.08
N LYS A 68 -0.37 3.99 -21.96
CA LYS A 68 -0.47 3.57 -23.37
C LYS A 68 -0.59 2.06 -23.54
N GLN A 69 -0.04 1.27 -22.61
CA GLN A 69 -0.01 -0.19 -22.76
C GLN A 69 -0.24 -0.91 -21.43
N LEU A 70 -1.11 -1.94 -21.49
CA LEU A 70 -1.32 -2.90 -20.42
C LEU A 70 -0.28 -4.00 -20.49
N ARG A 71 0.62 -4.04 -19.50
CA ARG A 71 1.62 -5.10 -19.35
C ARG A 71 1.08 -6.18 -18.43
N TYR A 72 1.15 -7.44 -18.86
CA TYR A 72 0.86 -8.58 -18.00
C TYR A 72 1.70 -8.52 -16.72
N ALA A 73 1.05 -8.65 -15.56
CA ALA A 73 1.67 -8.58 -14.25
C ALA A 73 1.76 -9.95 -13.59
N THR A 74 0.63 -10.64 -13.42
CA THR A 74 0.58 -11.92 -12.70
C THR A 74 -0.64 -12.75 -13.10
N THR A 75 -0.55 -14.06 -12.89
CA THR A 75 -1.68 -15.00 -12.96
C THR A 75 -1.96 -15.52 -11.56
N LEU A 76 -3.22 -15.47 -11.15
CA LEU A 76 -3.68 -15.82 -9.81
C LEU A 76 -4.82 -16.83 -9.88
N CYS A 77 -4.89 -17.70 -8.86
CA CYS A 77 -6.11 -18.44 -8.59
C CYS A 77 -7.18 -17.49 -8.01
N VAL A 78 -8.45 -17.89 -8.07
CA VAL A 78 -9.60 -17.12 -7.59
C VAL A 78 -9.43 -16.66 -6.13
N PRO A 79 -8.95 -17.47 -5.17
CA PRO A 79 -8.73 -17.00 -3.80
C PRO A 79 -7.68 -15.89 -3.71
N CYS A 80 -6.54 -16.04 -4.40
CA CYS A 80 -5.48 -15.03 -4.37
C CYS A 80 -5.90 -13.72 -5.06
N ASP A 81 -6.72 -13.81 -6.11
CA ASP A 81 -7.26 -12.64 -6.80
C ASP A 81 -8.12 -11.75 -5.88
N LYS A 82 -8.88 -12.34 -4.95
CA LYS A 82 -9.67 -11.59 -3.96
C LYS A 82 -8.79 -10.64 -3.14
N TYR A 83 -7.64 -11.12 -2.67
CA TYR A 83 -6.69 -10.30 -1.92
C TYR A 83 -5.95 -9.31 -2.83
N TRP A 84 -5.68 -9.68 -4.08
CA TRP A 84 -5.08 -8.79 -5.07
C TRP A 84 -5.93 -7.55 -5.32
N LYS A 85 -7.24 -7.73 -5.53
CA LYS A 85 -8.21 -6.63 -5.69
C LYS A 85 -8.28 -5.70 -4.48
N ARG A 86 -8.03 -6.24 -3.27
CA ARG A 86 -7.89 -5.48 -2.02
C ARG A 86 -6.52 -4.82 -1.84
N ARG A 87 -5.62 -4.92 -2.83
CA ARG A 87 -4.24 -4.41 -2.82
C ARG A 87 -3.36 -5.04 -1.73
N GLN A 88 -3.69 -6.28 -1.33
CA GLN A 88 -2.91 -7.05 -0.34
C GLN A 88 -1.86 -7.91 -1.04
N PHE A 89 -0.88 -7.25 -1.66
CA PHE A 89 0.27 -7.92 -2.27
C PHE A 89 1.55 -7.09 -2.10
N CYS A 90 2.69 -7.77 -2.13
CA CYS A 90 4.00 -7.13 -2.14
C CYS A 90 4.20 -6.41 -3.48
N TYR A 91 4.51 -5.11 -3.45
CA TYR A 91 4.66 -4.31 -4.67
C TYR A 91 5.92 -4.60 -5.48
N VAL A 92 6.87 -5.35 -4.92
CA VAL A 92 8.12 -5.74 -5.59
C VAL A 92 7.95 -7.08 -6.28
N CYS A 93 7.59 -8.15 -5.55
CA CYS A 93 7.50 -9.50 -6.10
C CYS A 93 6.09 -9.92 -6.52
N LEU A 94 5.06 -9.11 -6.26
CA LEU A 94 3.66 -9.36 -6.64
C LEU A 94 3.04 -10.61 -5.99
N LYS A 95 3.65 -11.16 -4.95
CA LYS A 95 3.00 -12.17 -4.11
C LYS A 95 1.97 -11.51 -3.21
N VAL A 96 0.78 -12.10 -3.19
CA VAL A 96 -0.32 -11.77 -2.28
C VAL A 96 0.04 -12.22 -0.87
N TYR A 97 -0.38 -11.44 0.13
CA TYR A 97 -0.30 -11.79 1.54
C TYR A 97 -1.69 -11.84 2.17
N ARG A 98 -1.82 -12.65 3.21
CA ARG A 98 -3.05 -12.81 4.00
C ARG A 98 -2.99 -11.99 5.28
N SER A 99 -1.79 -11.91 5.87
CA SER A 99 -1.57 -11.28 7.16
C SER A 99 -0.26 -10.50 7.14
N ILE A 100 -0.27 -9.27 7.69
CA ILE A 100 0.93 -8.44 7.76
C ILE A 100 2.03 -9.09 8.62
N PRO A 101 1.77 -9.52 9.88
CA PRO A 101 2.79 -10.13 10.71
C PRO A 101 3.26 -11.50 10.19
N GLU A 102 2.34 -12.37 9.76
CA GLU A 102 2.69 -13.75 9.35
C GLU A 102 3.49 -13.79 8.06
N ASP A 103 3.12 -12.95 7.07
CA ASP A 103 3.82 -12.89 5.78
C ASP A 103 5.03 -11.95 5.82
N GLY A 104 5.43 -11.48 7.01
CA GLY A 104 6.61 -10.62 7.19
C GLY A 104 6.53 -9.32 6.39
N MET A 105 5.36 -8.70 6.33
CA MET A 105 5.13 -7.47 5.58
C MET A 105 5.51 -6.24 6.40
N VAL A 106 6.17 -5.30 5.74
CA VAL A 106 6.52 -3.98 6.29
C VAL A 106 6.08 -2.89 5.33
N ARG A 107 5.69 -1.73 5.87
CA ARG A 107 5.39 -0.55 5.05
C ARG A 107 6.70 0.14 4.65
N CYS A 108 6.82 0.53 3.40
CA CYS A 108 7.94 1.35 2.93
C CYS A 108 7.88 2.75 3.55
N SER A 109 8.99 3.30 4.02
CA SER A 109 9.03 4.65 4.60
C SER A 109 8.72 5.76 3.57
N ASN A 110 8.98 5.51 2.28
CA ASN A 110 8.80 6.51 1.21
C ASN A 110 7.45 6.40 0.48
N CYS A 111 6.72 5.29 0.60
CA CYS A 111 5.43 5.13 -0.07
C CYS A 111 4.50 4.25 0.76
N PRO A 112 3.16 4.39 0.61
CA PRO A 112 2.19 3.66 1.44
C PRO A 112 2.11 2.15 1.12
N LYS A 113 3.10 1.59 0.43
CA LYS A 113 3.10 0.23 -0.12
C LYS A 113 3.73 -0.74 0.87
N TYR A 114 3.15 -1.93 0.96
CA TYR A 114 3.69 -3.05 1.74
C TYR A 114 4.63 -3.92 0.88
N ILE A 115 5.69 -4.39 1.51
CA ILE A 115 6.75 -5.21 0.92
C ILE A 115 7.22 -6.25 1.94
N HIS A 116 7.77 -7.37 1.46
CA HIS A 116 8.43 -8.32 2.34
C HIS A 116 9.64 -7.68 3.02
N ARG A 117 9.75 -7.91 4.33
CA ARG A 117 10.83 -7.48 5.19
C ARG A 117 12.19 -7.88 4.61
N GLU A 118 12.49 -9.17 4.50
CA GLU A 118 13.87 -9.57 4.19
C GLU A 118 14.22 -9.52 2.70
N VAL A 119 13.31 -9.94 1.82
CA VAL A 119 13.66 -10.18 0.41
C VAL A 119 13.34 -9.00 -0.52
N CYS A 120 12.40 -8.13 -0.12
CA CYS A 120 11.85 -7.08 -1.00
C CYS A 120 12.09 -5.65 -0.48
N SER A 121 12.81 -5.51 0.63
CA SER A 121 13.15 -4.23 1.21
C SER A 121 14.67 -4.02 1.28
N THR A 122 15.06 -2.76 1.39
CA THR A 122 16.42 -2.34 1.67
C THR A 122 16.39 -1.49 2.93
N MET A 123 17.25 -1.82 3.89
CA MET A 123 17.46 -1.04 5.11
C MET A 123 18.46 0.09 4.84
N TYR A 124 18.13 1.29 5.28
CA TYR A 124 19.04 2.45 5.24
C TYR A 124 18.68 3.40 6.39
N GLU A 125 19.65 3.82 7.20
CA GLU A 125 19.43 4.69 8.38
C GLU A 125 18.29 4.20 9.29
N ASN A 126 18.23 2.89 9.54
CA ASN A 126 17.18 2.21 10.32
C ASN A 126 15.75 2.29 9.74
N GLU A 127 15.60 2.74 8.50
CA GLU A 127 14.32 2.77 7.78
C GLU A 127 14.30 1.74 6.64
N ARG A 128 13.10 1.19 6.35
CA ARG A 128 12.89 0.20 5.28
C ARG A 128 12.29 0.84 4.04
N PHE A 129 12.95 0.65 2.91
CA PHE A 129 12.50 1.13 1.60
C PHE A 129 12.23 -0.04 0.66
N CYS A 130 11.23 0.09 -0.21
CA CYS A 130 11.10 -0.82 -1.33
C CYS A 130 12.24 -0.57 -2.32
N ILE A 131 12.67 -1.61 -3.02
CA ILE A 131 13.79 -1.55 -3.98
C ILE A 131 13.60 -0.42 -4.99
N ASN A 132 12.36 -0.17 -5.43
CA ASN A 132 12.07 0.90 -6.39
C ASN A 132 12.28 2.31 -5.78
N CYS A 133 11.75 2.57 -4.59
CA CYS A 133 11.96 3.86 -3.91
C CYS A 133 13.42 4.07 -3.50
N PHE A 134 14.13 2.98 -3.16
CA PHE A 134 15.56 3.05 -2.88
C PHE A 134 16.36 3.44 -4.13
N LYS A 135 16.10 2.81 -5.28
CA LYS A 135 16.75 3.18 -6.56
C LYS A 135 16.43 4.61 -6.99
N MET A 136 15.21 5.07 -6.73
CA MET A 136 14.78 6.42 -7.08
C MET A 136 15.24 7.49 -6.08
N ARG A 137 15.88 7.13 -4.95
CA ARG A 137 16.17 8.04 -3.83
C ARG A 137 17.04 9.24 -4.21
N ASN A 138 17.84 9.14 -5.27
CA ASN A 138 18.68 10.25 -5.76
C ASN A 138 17.92 11.22 -6.68
N SER A 139 16.63 10.99 -6.93
CA SER A 139 15.77 11.93 -7.64
C SER A 139 15.43 13.12 -6.74
N THR A 140 15.65 14.33 -7.24
CA THR A 140 15.34 15.62 -6.60
C THR A 140 13.92 15.67 -6.03
N ALA A 141 12.93 15.08 -6.69
CA ALA A 141 11.55 15.05 -6.23
C ALA A 141 11.34 14.24 -4.93
N LEU A 142 12.04 13.12 -4.75
CA LEU A 142 11.97 12.32 -3.52
C LEU A 142 12.75 12.99 -2.38
N ASN A 143 13.86 13.66 -2.70
CA ASN A 143 14.60 14.47 -1.72
C ASN A 143 13.74 15.59 -1.14
N HIS A 144 12.96 16.31 -1.96
CA HIS A 144 12.04 17.35 -1.46
C HIS A 144 10.98 16.77 -0.51
N SER A 145 10.36 15.63 -0.86
CA SER A 145 9.37 14.99 0.01
C SER A 145 9.96 14.53 1.36
N ARG A 146 11.21 14.06 1.37
CA ARG A 146 11.94 13.68 2.59
C ARG A 146 12.34 14.88 3.43
N ILE A 147 12.81 15.96 2.81
CA ILE A 147 13.13 17.22 3.49
C ILE A 147 11.87 17.77 4.18
N ILE A 148 10.73 17.78 3.48
CA ILE A 148 9.45 18.23 4.04
C ILE A 148 9.00 17.32 5.20
N ALA A 149 9.09 16.00 5.06
CA ALA A 149 8.71 15.06 6.12
C ALA A 149 9.62 15.15 7.35
N ALA A 150 10.94 15.28 7.15
CA ALA A 150 11.92 15.48 8.21
C ALA A 150 11.68 16.82 8.93
N ALA A 151 11.43 17.90 8.19
CA ALA A 151 11.07 19.20 8.75
C ALA A 151 9.80 19.12 9.61
N LYS A 152 8.75 18.44 9.12
CA LYS A 152 7.50 18.23 9.89
C LYS A 152 7.72 17.40 11.16
N LYS A 153 8.54 16.35 11.10
CA LYS A 153 8.87 15.51 12.26
C LYS A 153 9.66 16.31 13.31
N LYS A 154 10.62 17.13 12.88
CA LYS A 154 11.35 18.05 13.74
C LYS A 154 10.41 19.06 14.41
N MET A 155 9.55 19.73 13.64
CA MET A 155 8.56 20.67 14.17
C MET A 155 7.60 20.02 15.19
N ALA A 156 7.20 18.77 14.97
CA ALA A 156 6.37 18.03 15.93
C ALA A 156 7.13 17.67 17.21
N SER A 157 8.40 17.30 17.11
CA SER A 157 9.27 17.04 18.25
C SER A 157 9.53 18.30 19.07
N ASP A 158 9.91 19.39 18.40
CA ASP A 158 10.18 20.68 19.04
C ASP A 158 8.93 21.21 19.76
N ARG A 159 7.74 21.01 19.17
CA ARG A 159 6.46 21.33 19.81
C ARG A 159 6.16 20.46 21.02
N ALA A 160 6.49 19.16 20.98
CA ALA A 160 6.32 18.28 22.13
C ALA A 160 7.24 18.67 23.30
N ILE A 161 8.48 19.07 23.00
CA ILE A 161 9.45 19.58 23.99
C ILE A 161 8.92 20.87 24.61
N ALA A 162 8.49 21.84 23.80
CA ALA A 162 7.95 23.11 24.30
C ALA A 162 6.70 22.92 25.19
N ILE A 163 5.83 21.96 24.88
CA ILE A 163 4.67 21.60 25.72
C ILE A 163 5.14 20.98 27.04
N SER A 164 6.19 20.15 27.02
CA SER A 164 6.74 19.56 28.24
C SER A 164 7.43 20.58 29.16
N GLU A 165 8.11 21.58 28.60
CA GLU A 165 8.76 22.67 29.35
C GLU A 165 7.74 23.65 29.94
N SER A 166 6.65 23.93 29.24
CA SER A 166 5.57 24.79 29.74
C SER A 166 4.71 24.13 30.83
N ASN A 167 4.75 22.81 30.96
CA ASN A 167 4.11 22.06 32.05
C ASN A 167 5.02 21.84 33.28
N MET A 168 6.28 22.27 33.23
CA MET A 168 7.18 22.27 34.39
C MET A 168 6.97 23.59 35.17
N LEU A 169 6.12 23.56 36.20
CA LEU A 169 6.05 24.65 37.17
C LEU A 169 7.41 24.85 37.84
N PRO A 170 7.89 26.10 38.02
CA PRO A 170 9.15 26.34 38.70
C PRO A 170 9.07 25.80 40.14
N PRO A 171 10.16 25.17 40.66
CA PRO A 171 10.18 24.73 42.04
C PRO A 171 10.08 25.95 42.95
N GLY A 172 8.93 26.12 43.64
CA GLY A 172 8.74 27.18 44.63
C GLY A 172 7.41 27.91 44.60
N VAL A 173 6.51 27.67 43.63
CA VAL A 173 5.18 28.30 43.67
C VAL A 173 4.18 27.38 44.36
N THR A 174 4.07 27.52 45.68
CA THR A 174 2.95 26.94 46.43
C THR A 174 1.65 27.48 45.87
N ALA A 175 0.71 26.59 45.53
CA ALA A 175 -0.64 26.94 45.15
C ALA A 175 -1.24 27.88 46.22
N ARG A 176 -1.57 29.12 45.82
CA ARG A 176 -2.26 30.06 46.69
C ARG A 176 -3.69 29.55 46.89
N PRO A 177 -4.19 29.42 48.13
CA PRO A 177 -5.57 29.00 48.36
C PRO A 177 -6.54 30.04 47.75
N PRO A 178 -7.77 29.61 47.39
CA PRO A 178 -8.77 30.49 46.81
C PRO A 178 -9.10 31.62 47.79
N GLY A 179 -8.70 32.84 47.45
CA GLY A 179 -9.08 34.05 48.17
C GLY A 179 -10.57 34.30 48.01
N THR A 180 -11.23 34.49 49.14
CA THR A 180 -12.63 34.84 49.30
C THR A 180 -13.03 36.02 48.43
N ALA A 181 -14.19 35.89 47.79
CA ALA A 181 -14.84 36.95 47.04
C ALA A 181 -15.10 38.17 47.95
N THR A 182 -14.55 39.31 47.56
CA THR A 182 -15.03 40.62 48.00
C THR A 182 -15.53 41.36 46.78
N SER A 183 -16.85 41.51 46.72
CA SER A 183 -17.57 42.36 45.78
C SER A 183 -17.14 43.81 45.92
N PRO A 184 -16.97 44.55 44.80
CA PRO A 184 -17.13 45.99 44.81
C PRO A 184 -18.57 46.32 44.41
N SER A 185 -19.28 46.91 45.36
CA SER A 185 -20.51 47.67 45.16
C SER A 185 -20.24 48.94 44.34
N GLY A 186 -21.16 49.26 43.42
CA GLY A 186 -21.30 50.57 42.75
C GLY A 186 -20.50 50.67 41.45
N SER A 187 -20.98 51.25 40.36
CA SER A 187 -22.11 52.16 40.16
C SER A 187 -22.57 52.03 38.70
N MET A 188 -23.88 51.95 38.54
CA MET A 188 -24.64 52.01 37.30
C MET A 188 -24.39 53.35 36.59
N ARG A 189 -23.85 53.33 35.37
CA ARG A 189 -24.09 54.37 34.37
C ARG A 189 -24.25 53.72 33.01
N SER A 190 -25.18 54.30 32.26
CA SER A 190 -25.93 53.70 31.20
C SER A 190 -25.99 54.69 30.04
N TRP A 191 -26.19 54.14 28.84
CA TRP A 191 -26.58 54.75 27.56
C TRP A 191 -25.47 55.33 26.66
N GLY A 192 -25.50 54.87 25.41
CA GLY A 192 -24.71 55.40 24.31
C GLY A 192 -24.79 54.54 23.05
N ARG A 193 -26.00 54.35 22.51
CA ARG A 193 -26.25 53.84 21.15
C ARG A 193 -25.76 54.89 20.14
N VAL A 194 -24.88 54.51 19.20
CA VAL A 194 -24.81 55.15 17.88
C VAL A 194 -24.64 54.07 16.82
N VAL A 195 -25.66 53.97 15.98
CA VAL A 195 -25.69 53.31 14.67
C VAL A 195 -25.13 54.29 13.64
N GLY A 196 -24.37 53.78 12.68
CA GLY A 196 -23.88 54.49 11.50
C GLY A 196 -23.10 53.53 10.62
#